data_AF-A0A519EQ43-F1
#
_entry.id   AF-A0A519EQ43-F1
#
_cell.length_a   1.000
_cell.length_b   1.000
_cell.length_c   1.000
_cell.angle_alpha   90.00
_cell.angle_beta   90.00
_cell.angle_gamma   90.00
#
_symmetry.space_group_name_H-M   'P 1'
#
loop_
_entity.id
_entity.type
_entity.pdbx_description
1 polymer ?
#
loop_
_entity_poly.entity_id
_entity_poly.type
_entity_poly.pdbx_seq_one_letter_code
_entity_poly.pdbx_strand_id
1 'polypeptide(L)' 'RDLISLEPDPQDRRKVICSLTDSGLHLVQETVPRAAQISELTLSKLNPAERVAVLFLLRKLIDEGDE' A
#
# COMPACT_ATOMS: atom_id res chain seq x y z
N ARG A 1 -19.47 -3.53 4.00
CA ARG A 1 -19.07 -2.24 4.61
C ARG A 1 -18.93 -1.25 3.48
N ASP A 2 -19.44 -0.03 3.65
CA ASP A 2 -19.49 1.01 2.62
C ASP A 2 -18.15 1.76 2.50
N LEU A 3 -17.07 1.04 2.14
CA LEU A 3 -15.69 1.57 2.15
C LEU A 3 -15.18 1.94 0.76
N ILE A 4 -15.84 1.44 -0.28
CA ILE A 4 -15.43 1.57 -1.68
C ILE A 4 -16.67 1.93 -2.49
N SER A 5 -16.54 2.92 -3.36
CA SER A 5 -17.52 3.23 -4.41
C SER A 5 -17.01 2.75 -5.76
N LEU A 6 -17.95 2.36 -6.63
CA LEU A 6 -17.69 1.95 -8.00
C LEU A 6 -18.45 2.87 -8.93
N GLU A 7 -17.74 3.55 -9.83
CA GLU A 7 -18.34 4.45 -10.81
C GLU A 7 -17.85 4.10 -12.21
N PRO A 8 -18.72 4.11 -13.25
CA PRO A 8 -18.26 3.95 -14.62
C PRO A 8 -17.25 5.02 -14.98
N ASP A 9 -16.18 4.65 -15.70
CA ASP A 9 -15.21 5.62 -16.18
C ASP A 9 -15.91 6.62 -17.13
N PRO A 10 -15.76 7.94 -16.90
CA PRO A 10 -16.41 8.96 -17.72
C PRO A 10 -15.94 8.97 -19.19
N GLN A 11 -14.76 8.42 -19.48
CA GLN A 11 -14.17 8.34 -20.83
C GLN A 11 -14.47 7.00 -21.54
N ASP A 12 -14.61 5.91 -20.79
CA ASP A 12 -14.97 4.58 -21.32
C ASP A 12 -15.84 3.79 -20.32
N ARG A 13 -17.16 3.82 -20.50
CA ARG A 13 -18.12 3.17 -19.58
C ARG A 13 -18.00 1.64 -19.47
N ARG A 14 -17.13 1.00 -20.26
CA ARG A 14 -16.78 -0.43 -20.08
C ARG A 14 -15.77 -0.64 -18.94
N LYS A 15 -15.13 0.42 -18.48
CA LYS A 15 -14.23 0.45 -17.33
C LYS A 15 -14.97 0.96 -16.10
N VAL A 16 -14.55 0.49 -14.93
CA VAL A 16 -15.08 0.89 -13.63
C VAL A 16 -13.94 1.45 -12.79
N ILE A 17 -14.13 2.64 -12.25
CA ILE A 17 -13.23 3.29 -11.30
C ILE A 17 -13.64 2.84 -9.90
N CYS A 18 -12.66 2.33 -9.17
CA CYS A 18 -12.79 1.94 -7.78
C CYS A 18 -12.18 3.04 -6.90
N SER A 19 -13.00 3.66 -6.07
CA SER A 19 -12.61 4.79 -5.20
C SER A 19 -12.92 4.48 -3.75
N LEU A 20 -12.19 5.09 -2.82
CA LEU A 20 -12.57 5.04 -1.41
C LEU A 20 -13.78 5.95 -1.18
N THR A 21 -14.73 5.48 -0.39
CA THR A 21 -15.74 6.36 0.21
C THR A 21 -15.12 7.16 1.35
N ASP A 22 -15.83 8.14 1.91
CA ASP A 22 -15.38 8.87 3.09
C ASP A 22 -15.09 7.95 4.28
N SER A 23 -15.93 6.93 4.49
CA SER A 23 -15.72 5.96 5.56
C SER A 23 -14.52 5.02 5.28
N GLY A 24 -14.28 4.71 4.00
CA GLY A 24 -13.08 4.02 3.54
C GLY A 24 -11.82 4.82 3.80
N LEU A 25 -11.83 6.11 3.46
CA LEU A 25 -10.72 7.02 3.67
C LEU A 25 -10.39 7.16 5.17
N HIS A 26 -11.41 7.34 6.01
CA HIS A 26 -11.23 7.40 7.47
C HIS A 26 -10.59 6.12 8.01
N LEU A 27 -11.06 4.95 7.57
CA LEU A 27 -10.47 3.67 7.98
C LEU A 27 -8.99 3.56 7.57
N VAL A 28 -8.63 4.01 6.37
CA VAL A 28 -7.23 4.03 5.92
C VAL A 28 -6.41 4.95 6.82
N GLN A 29 -6.91 6.15 7.12
CA GLN A 29 -6.23 7.11 8.00
C GLN A 29 -5.99 6.54 9.41
N GLU A 30 -6.94 5.79 9.96
CA GLU A 30 -6.79 5.11 11.26
C GLU A 30 -5.82 3.93 11.20
N THR A 31 -5.72 3.26 10.04
CA THR A 31 -4.97 2.01 9.90
C THR A 31 -3.51 2.24 9.52
N VAL A 32 -3.21 3.25 8.70
CA VAL A 32 -1.84 3.55 8.23
C VAL A 32 -0.83 3.71 9.38
N PRO A 33 -1.12 4.42 10.49
CA PRO A 33 -0.19 4.52 11.62
C PRO A 33 0.11 3.16 12.26
N ARG A 34 -0.88 2.26 12.34
CA ARG A 34 -0.69 0.90 12.88
C ARG A 34 0.18 0.07 11.95
N ALA A 35 -0.01 0.19 10.64
CA ALA A 35 0.83 -0.46 9.64
C ALA A 35 2.29 0.01 9.78
N ALA A 36 2.52 1.32 9.91
CA ALA A 36 3.86 1.88 10.13
C ALA A 36 4.52 1.32 11.42
N GLN A 37 3.77 1.24 12.52
CA GLN A 37 4.25 0.64 13.76
C GLN A 37 4.62 -0.84 13.58
N ILE A 38 3.79 -1.62 12.90
CA ILE A 38 4.06 -3.05 12.63
C ILE A 38 5.30 -3.19 11.74
N SER A 39 5.46 -2.34 10.72
CA SER A 39 6.67 -2.31 9.88
C SER A 39 7.92 -2.04 10.70
N GLU A 40 7.88 -1.09 11.64
CA GLU A 40 9.01 -0.83 12.54
C GLU A 40 9.32 -2.03 13.45
N LEU A 41 8.29 -2.66 14.03
CA LEU A 41 8.46 -3.87 14.85
C LEU A 41 9.06 -5.03 14.05
N THR A 42 8.65 -5.19 12.79
CA THR A 42 9.18 -6.23 11.88
C THR A 42 10.68 -6.07 11.66
N LEU A 43 11.15 -4.82 11.56
CA LEU A 43 12.55 -4.48 11.32
C LEU A 43 13.34 -4.24 12.62
N SER A 44 12.70 -4.26 13.79
CA SER A 44 13.27 -3.83 15.09
C SER A 44 14.58 -4.51 15.48
N LYS A 45 14.79 -5.77 15.05
CA LYS A 45 16.00 -6.54 15.34
C LYS A 45 17.17 -6.24 14.41
N LEU A 46 16.93 -5.52 13.32
CA LEU A 46 17.93 -5.18 12.32
C LEU A 46 18.58 -3.84 12.65
N ASN A 47 19.91 -3.80 12.49
CA ASN A 47 20.65 -2.55 12.56
C ASN A 47 20.37 -1.66 11.33
N PRO A 48 20.77 -0.37 11.33
CA PRO A 48 20.47 0.53 10.22
C PRO A 48 20.98 0.05 8.85
N ALA A 49 22.15 -0.59 8.79
CA ALA A 49 22.70 -1.10 7.53
C ALA A 49 21.91 -2.32 7.01
N GLU A 50 21.54 -3.25 7.89
CA GLU A 50 20.74 -4.43 7.57
C GLU A 50 19.34 -4.04 7.07
N ARG A 51 18.74 -2.98 7.63
CA ARG A 51 17.45 -2.44 7.16
C ARG A 51 17.52 -1.93 5.72
N VAL A 52 18.59 -1.20 5.39
CA VAL A 52 18.81 -0.73 4.01
C VAL A 52 19.01 -1.92 3.07
N ALA A 53 19.82 -2.90 3.48
CA ALA A 53 20.08 -4.10 2.69
C ALA A 53 18.80 -4.92 2.42
N VAL A 54 17.97 -5.18 3.44
CA VAL A 54 16.76 -5.98 3.23
C VAL A 54 15.74 -5.26 2.34
N LEU A 55 15.57 -3.95 2.48
CA LEU A 55 14.68 -3.17 1.62
C LEU A 55 15.17 -3.15 0.17
N PHE A 56 16.48 -3.03 -0.05
CA PHE A 56 17.07 -3.14 -1.39
C PHE A 56 16.81 -4.51 -2.03
N LEU A 57 17.03 -5.59 -1.27
CA LEU A 57 16.79 -6.95 -1.77
C LEU A 57 15.30 -7.18 -2.07
N LEU A 58 14.40 -6.72 -1.19
CA LEU A 58 12.96 -6.80 -1.44
C LEU A 58 12.56 -6.04 -2.70
N ARG A 59 13.10 -4.83 -2.92
CA ARG A 59 12.89 -4.07 -4.16
C ARG A 59 13.34 -4.86 -5.39
N LYS A 60 14.53 -5.45 -5.32
CA LYS A 60 15.07 -6.28 -6.41
C LYS A 60 14.23 -7.53 -6.69
N LEU A 61 13.57 -8.10 -5.69
CA LEU A 61 12.68 -9.26 -5.85
C LEU A 61 11.35 -8.90 -6.52
N ILE A 62 10.85 -7.68 -6.33
CA ILE A 62 9.57 -7.22 -6.88
C ILE A 62 9.71 -6.46 -8.19
N ASP A 63 10.90 -5.92 -8.49
CA ASP A 63 11.22 -5.43 -9.82
C ASP A 63 11.35 -6.66 -10.73
N GLU A 64 10.27 -6.98 -11.47
CA GLU A 64 10.40 -7.78 -12.68
C GLU A 64 11.35 -7.03 -13.59
N GLY A 65 12.45 -7.66 -13.99
CA GLY A 65 13.46 -7.02 -14.82
C GLY A 65 12.83 -6.44 -16.08
N ASP A 66 12.81 -5.12 -16.19
CA ASP A 66 12.64 -4.43 -17.46
C ASP A 66 13.90 -4.64 -18.31
N GLU A 67 14.03 -5.82 -18.93
CA GLU A 67 14.79 -6.06 -20.16
C GLU A 67 13.96 -6.89 -21.15
#